data_AF-A0A7S4VTI9-F1
#
_entry.id   AF-A0A7S4VTI9-F1
#
_cell.length_a   1.000
_cell.length_b   1.000
_cell.length_c   1.000
_cell.angle_alpha   90.00
_cell.angle_beta   90.00
_cell.angle_gamma   90.00
#
_symmetry.space_group_name_H-M   'P 1'
#
loop_
_entity.id
_entity.type
_entity.pdbx_description
1 polymer ?
#
loop_
_entity_poly.entity_id
_entity_poly.type
_entity_poly.pdbx_seq_one_letter_code
_entity_poly.pdbx_strand_id
1 'polypeptide(L)'
;MESNGRVRVFARVRPTSVQEEEAGPAQAVEIAEAPAAVRVRWRSEGSEEAAVLEVREFKFDGVFTPTSTQEDVFLGVGEPVLAECLRGVNGTVLAYGQTGSGKTHSLLSRQGRAVGGSEAGLLPRLVTSLFTHIAEDSPSSHEVDVGALQVYNEQVDDLLHPEHRAGGGHGLAVQDGGIVPGLTWLRCEQAEQTLGLFSRARGNLVYAETNMNKASSRSHAVFQIRITRHARPVASPGGAMAQRLESTCARLCVVDLAGSERVKKSGVEGVQFKEATAINRSLLSLGNVVNALAAKKSHVPLRDSKLTRILDGSLGGNCRTVLLVCASPSARHAQETVGSFEFASRAMCVEVNARVNRYVVDAEPKAPPGRRARPPSAHRALSREPATPSSREVGVETEADEEAEREQARLRGVLVDAEESCCRWRETAEALELALDRARMEAEDRRQAAAAAARTAERWRASAEAAREESAGVRLRLEEQTARAAQAEERAA
;
A
#
# COMPACT_ATOMS: atom_id res chain seq x y z
N MET A 1 17.95 -10.29 -20.93
CA MET A 1 18.28 -11.50 -20.15
C MET A 1 17.05 -11.87 -19.36
N GLU A 2 16.43 -13.00 -19.68
CA GLU A 2 15.36 -13.58 -18.85
C GLU A 2 16.02 -14.02 -17.54
N SER A 3 15.69 -13.41 -16.41
CA SER A 3 16.10 -13.97 -15.13
C SER A 3 14.96 -14.86 -14.66
N ASN A 4 15.15 -16.18 -14.73
CA ASN A 4 14.26 -17.11 -14.04
C ASN A 4 14.30 -16.75 -12.55
N GLY A 5 13.15 -16.33 -12.03
CA GLY A 5 12.99 -15.94 -10.64
C GLY A 5 12.10 -16.94 -9.89
N ARG A 6 11.95 -16.70 -8.60
CA ARG A 6 10.88 -17.28 -7.79
C ARG A 6 10.11 -16.16 -7.12
N VAL A 7 8.93 -16.46 -6.60
CA VAL A 7 8.23 -15.54 -5.70
C VAL A 7 9.15 -15.25 -4.51
N ARG A 8 9.42 -13.96 -4.27
CA ARG A 8 10.18 -13.52 -3.09
C ARG A 8 9.22 -13.36 -1.92
N VAL A 9 9.67 -13.73 -0.72
CA VAL A 9 8.84 -13.76 0.47
C VAL A 9 9.53 -13.01 1.59
N PHE A 10 8.83 -12.02 2.15
CA PHE A 10 9.29 -11.26 3.30
C PHE A 10 8.29 -11.42 4.44
N ALA A 11 8.78 -11.72 5.64
CA ALA A 11 7.94 -11.72 6.83
C ALA A 11 7.96 -10.34 7.49
N ARG A 12 6.82 -9.86 7.99
CA ARG A 12 6.73 -8.68 8.84
C ARG A 12 5.98 -9.01 10.12
N VAL A 13 6.67 -8.94 11.24
CA VAL A 13 6.08 -9.13 12.57
C VAL A 13 5.78 -7.76 13.15
N ARG A 14 4.50 -7.48 13.43
CA ARG A 14 4.11 -6.18 14.01
C ARG A 14 4.48 -6.11 15.50
N PRO A 15 4.54 -4.90 16.09
CA PRO A 15 4.54 -4.75 17.54
C PRO A 15 3.33 -5.41 18.21
N THR A 16 3.48 -5.80 19.46
CA THR A 16 2.38 -6.26 20.32
C THR A 16 1.33 -5.15 20.42
N SER A 17 0.05 -5.51 20.37
CA SER A 17 -1.05 -4.56 20.57
C SER A 17 -1.38 -4.41 22.05
N VAL A 18 -1.97 -3.29 22.44
CA VAL A 18 -2.39 -3.03 23.84
C VAL A 18 -3.22 -4.17 24.42
N GLN A 19 -4.17 -4.71 23.63
CA GLN A 19 -5.01 -5.84 24.04
C GLN A 19 -4.22 -7.13 24.27
N GLU A 20 -3.12 -7.34 23.53
CA GLU A 20 -2.24 -8.48 23.68
C GLU A 20 -1.27 -8.30 24.87
N GLU A 21 -0.88 -7.07 25.19
CA GLU A 21 -0.08 -6.76 26.38
C GLU A 21 -0.88 -6.97 27.67
N GLU A 22 -2.12 -6.48 27.71
CA GLU A 22 -3.06 -6.68 28.82
C GLU A 22 -3.42 -8.17 29.04
N ALA A 23 -3.44 -8.94 27.97
CA ALA A 23 -3.69 -10.37 27.96
C ALA A 23 -2.54 -11.24 28.50
N GLY A 24 -1.37 -10.64 28.75
CA GLY A 24 -0.15 -11.29 29.21
C GLY A 24 0.93 -11.42 28.11
N PRO A 25 2.22 -11.26 28.46
CA PRO A 25 3.34 -11.07 27.51
C PRO A 25 3.78 -12.34 26.77
N ALA A 26 2.91 -13.33 26.57
CA ALA A 26 3.28 -14.56 25.89
C ALA A 26 3.54 -14.29 24.41
N GLN A 27 4.81 -14.01 24.06
CA GLN A 27 5.27 -13.92 22.68
C GLN A 27 5.52 -15.32 22.12
N ALA A 28 4.95 -15.58 20.96
CA ALA A 28 5.11 -16.84 20.22
C ALA A 28 6.27 -16.77 19.24
N VAL A 29 6.65 -15.57 18.82
CA VAL A 29 7.50 -15.35 17.65
C VAL A 29 8.84 -14.81 18.08
N GLU A 30 9.90 -15.55 17.75
CA GLU A 30 11.29 -15.12 17.90
C GLU A 30 11.89 -14.89 16.53
N ILE A 31 12.59 -13.77 16.39
CA ILE A 31 13.23 -13.37 15.14
C ILE A 31 14.73 -13.46 15.32
N ALA A 32 15.40 -14.18 14.43
CA ALA A 32 16.84 -14.15 14.26
C ALA A 32 17.17 -13.22 13.09
N GLU A 33 18.03 -12.22 13.33
CA GLU A 33 18.43 -11.25 12.30
C GLU A 33 19.41 -11.86 11.28
N ALA A 34 20.21 -12.84 11.69
CA ALA A 34 21.14 -13.55 10.82
C ALA A 34 21.25 -15.05 11.21
N PRO A 35 20.79 -16.00 10.36
CA PRO A 35 20.06 -15.79 9.09
C PRO A 35 18.65 -15.23 9.35
N ALA A 36 18.04 -14.59 8.33
CA ALA A 36 16.68 -14.05 8.35
C ALA A 36 15.65 -15.17 8.57
N ALA A 37 15.46 -15.55 9.83
CA ALA A 37 14.71 -16.71 10.25
C ALA A 37 13.74 -16.32 11.36
N VAL A 38 12.57 -16.95 11.35
CA VAL A 38 11.53 -16.74 12.34
C VAL A 38 11.20 -18.07 12.99
N ARG A 39 11.34 -18.15 14.31
CA ARG A 39 10.92 -19.29 15.11
C ARG A 39 9.58 -18.99 15.76
N VAL A 40 8.60 -19.86 15.53
CA VAL A 40 7.28 -19.76 16.15
C VAL A 40 7.12 -20.89 17.15
N ARG A 41 6.66 -20.57 18.35
CA ARG A 41 6.39 -21.49 19.45
C ARG A 41 4.91 -21.47 19.77
N TRP A 42 4.27 -22.63 19.80
CA TRP A 42 2.86 -22.75 20.15
C TRP A 42 2.58 -24.04 20.91
N ARG A 43 1.43 -24.09 21.58
CA ARG A 43 0.93 -25.30 22.22
C ARG A 43 -0.05 -25.97 21.26
N SER A 44 0.17 -27.25 20.97
CA SER A 44 -0.74 -28.05 20.14
C SER A 44 -2.06 -28.28 20.88
N GLU A 45 -3.20 -28.23 20.17
CA GLU A 45 -4.51 -28.60 20.74
C GLU A 45 -4.58 -30.13 20.82
N GLY A 46 -4.17 -30.71 21.96
CA GLY A 46 -4.22 -32.15 22.24
C GLY A 46 -3.90 -32.51 23.69
N SER A 47 -4.91 -33.03 24.40
CA SER A 47 -4.95 -33.56 25.79
C SER A 47 -4.57 -32.60 26.94
N GLU A 48 -5.51 -32.44 27.88
CA GLU A 48 -5.45 -31.54 29.04
C GLU A 48 -4.31 -31.85 30.05
N GLU A 49 -3.52 -32.91 29.84
CA GLU A 49 -2.48 -33.34 30.79
C GLU A 49 -1.03 -33.13 30.32
N ALA A 50 -0.77 -32.75 29.06
CA ALA A 50 0.57 -32.34 28.62
C ALA A 50 0.54 -31.55 27.30
N ALA A 51 0.28 -30.24 27.37
CA ALA A 51 0.42 -29.38 26.20
C ALA A 51 1.88 -29.35 25.71
N VAL A 52 2.20 -30.13 24.67
CA VAL A 52 3.53 -30.15 24.05
C VAL A 52 3.78 -28.78 23.40
N LEU A 53 4.91 -28.16 23.76
CA LEU A 53 5.39 -26.94 23.12
C LEU A 53 6.00 -27.33 21.76
N GLU A 54 5.31 -27.01 20.68
CA GLU A 54 5.82 -27.16 19.32
C GLU A 54 6.63 -25.92 18.94
N VAL A 55 7.73 -26.14 18.23
CA VAL A 55 8.61 -25.07 17.72
C VAL A 55 8.87 -25.35 16.25
N ARG A 56 8.68 -24.34 15.40
CA ARG A 56 9.00 -24.41 13.97
C ARG A 56 9.75 -23.18 13.51
N GLU A 57 10.80 -23.40 12.74
CA GLU A 57 11.62 -22.36 12.13
C GLU A 57 11.24 -22.19 10.65
N PHE A 58 11.13 -20.93 10.22
CA PHE A 58 10.91 -20.55 8.83
C PHE A 58 12.01 -19.60 8.37
N LYS A 59 12.45 -19.76 7.13
CA LYS A 59 13.49 -18.92 6.50
C LYS A 59 12.89 -18.22 5.29
N PHE A 60 13.10 -16.92 5.19
CA PHE A 60 12.51 -16.05 4.16
C PHE A 60 13.59 -15.21 3.48
N ASP A 61 13.22 -14.49 2.42
CA ASP A 61 14.13 -13.54 1.73
C ASP A 61 14.47 -12.32 2.60
N GLY A 62 13.64 -12.03 3.60
CA GLY A 62 13.90 -11.04 4.64
C GLY A 62 12.85 -11.10 5.75
N VAL A 63 13.20 -10.57 6.92
CA VAL A 63 12.30 -10.48 8.08
C VAL A 63 12.34 -9.07 8.64
N PHE A 64 11.20 -8.41 8.66
CA PHE A 64 10.97 -7.13 9.31
C PHE A 64 10.49 -7.37 10.75
N THR A 65 11.23 -6.82 11.70
CA THR A 65 10.99 -6.92 13.14
C THR A 65 9.93 -5.90 13.57
N PRO A 66 9.45 -5.98 14.84
CA PRO A 66 8.60 -4.94 15.40
C PRO A 66 9.18 -3.52 15.36
N THR A 67 10.51 -3.38 15.25
CA THR A 67 11.20 -2.08 15.15
C THR A 67 11.38 -1.61 13.71
N SER A 68 11.12 -2.45 12.71
CA SER A 68 11.21 -2.07 11.29
C SER A 68 10.13 -1.06 10.90
N THR A 69 10.58 0.04 10.30
CA THR A 69 9.75 1.15 9.85
C THR A 69 9.04 0.84 8.53
N GLN A 70 8.12 1.71 8.11
CA GLN A 70 7.51 1.62 6.79
C GLN A 70 8.50 1.87 5.66
N GLU A 71 9.52 2.68 5.93
CA GLU A 71 10.59 2.97 4.99
C GLU A 71 11.46 1.74 4.75
N ASP A 72 11.82 1.00 5.81
CA ASP A 72 12.58 -0.25 5.67
C ASP A 72 11.84 -1.27 4.78
N VAL A 73 10.52 -1.38 4.97
CA VAL A 73 9.67 -2.26 4.14
C VAL A 73 9.63 -1.78 2.70
N PHE A 74 9.53 -0.48 2.47
CA PHE A 74 9.55 0.10 1.12
C PHE A 74 10.90 -0.14 0.43
N LEU A 75 12.03 0.11 1.10
CA LEU A 75 13.36 -0.09 0.53
C LEU A 75 13.64 -1.59 0.26
N GLY A 76 13.18 -2.48 1.14
CA GLY A 76 13.39 -3.92 0.97
C GLY A 76 12.46 -4.59 -0.07
N VAL A 77 11.22 -4.11 -0.20
CA VAL A 77 10.17 -4.75 -1.03
C VAL A 77 9.71 -3.87 -2.19
N GLY A 78 9.36 -2.61 -1.91
CA GLY A 78 8.74 -1.71 -2.89
C GLY A 78 9.71 -1.23 -3.97
N GLU A 79 10.84 -0.65 -3.57
CA GLU A 79 11.83 -0.06 -4.48
C GLU A 79 12.37 -1.07 -5.52
N PRO A 80 12.74 -2.33 -5.15
CA PRO A 80 13.18 -3.31 -6.14
C PRO A 80 12.08 -3.69 -7.15
N VAL A 81 10.81 -3.74 -6.73
CA VAL A 81 9.70 -4.05 -7.64
C VAL A 81 9.44 -2.88 -8.58
N LEU A 82 9.48 -1.65 -8.06
CA LEU A 82 9.30 -0.43 -8.86
C LEU A 82 10.39 -0.29 -9.93
N ALA A 83 11.65 -0.54 -9.58
CA ALA A 83 12.77 -0.49 -10.51
C ALA A 83 12.61 -1.46 -11.69
N GLU A 84 12.00 -2.64 -11.48
CA GLU A 84 11.66 -3.58 -12.56
C GLU A 84 10.48 -3.06 -13.40
N CYS A 85 9.48 -2.46 -12.77
CA CYS A 85 8.33 -1.87 -13.45
C CYS A 85 8.71 -0.72 -14.38
N LEU A 86 9.60 0.18 -13.93
CA LEU A 86 10.15 1.26 -14.77
C LEU A 86 10.90 0.74 -16.00
N ARG A 87 11.45 -0.48 -15.91
CA ARG A 87 12.10 -1.16 -17.05
C ARG A 87 11.12 -1.91 -17.95
N GLY A 88 9.83 -1.93 -17.64
CA GLY A 88 8.80 -2.61 -18.42
C GLY A 88 8.48 -4.05 -17.99
N VAL A 89 8.85 -4.46 -16.77
CA VAL A 89 8.51 -5.78 -16.23
C VAL A 89 7.31 -5.64 -15.29
N ASN A 90 6.31 -6.52 -15.37
CA ASN A 90 5.18 -6.43 -14.43
C ASN A 90 5.64 -6.68 -12.99
N GLY A 91 5.03 -6.00 -12.02
CA GLY A 91 5.32 -6.14 -10.60
C GLY A 91 4.06 -6.47 -9.81
N THR A 92 4.16 -7.29 -8.78
CA THR A 92 3.06 -7.58 -7.86
C THR A 92 3.56 -7.71 -6.43
N VAL A 93 2.95 -6.95 -5.52
CA VAL A 93 3.16 -7.07 -4.07
C VAL A 93 1.86 -7.53 -3.42
N LEU A 94 1.88 -8.70 -2.78
CA LEU A 94 0.75 -9.29 -2.06
C LEU A 94 0.99 -9.18 -0.55
N ALA A 95 0.07 -8.60 0.20
CA ALA A 95 0.08 -8.70 1.66
C ALA A 95 -0.83 -9.85 2.12
N TYR A 96 -0.30 -10.77 2.92
CA TYR A 96 -1.00 -11.97 3.37
C TYR A 96 -0.85 -12.21 4.88
N GLY A 97 -1.84 -12.83 5.51
CA GLY A 97 -1.85 -13.17 6.93
C GLY A 97 -3.21 -12.93 7.58
N GLN A 98 -3.35 -13.26 8.87
CA GLN A 98 -4.62 -13.13 9.57
C GLN A 98 -5.10 -11.68 9.69
N THR A 99 -6.38 -11.50 10.01
CA THR A 99 -6.92 -10.19 10.38
C THR A 99 -6.17 -9.60 11.57
N GLY A 100 -5.87 -8.30 11.47
CA GLY A 100 -5.11 -7.57 12.49
C GLY A 100 -3.60 -7.85 12.50
N SER A 101 -3.06 -8.63 11.57
CA SER A 101 -1.61 -8.87 11.49
C SER A 101 -0.80 -7.70 10.89
N GLY A 102 -1.47 -6.70 10.30
CA GLY A 102 -0.81 -5.50 9.76
C GLY A 102 -0.69 -5.44 8.23
N LYS A 103 -1.47 -6.23 7.47
CA LYS A 103 -1.51 -6.20 5.99
C LYS A 103 -1.80 -4.80 5.44
N THR A 104 -3.00 -4.27 5.73
CA THR A 104 -3.43 -2.93 5.31
C THR A 104 -2.52 -1.83 5.84
N HIS A 105 -2.00 -1.97 7.07
CA HIS A 105 -1.03 -1.04 7.63
C HIS A 105 0.25 -0.97 6.78
N SER A 106 0.77 -2.13 6.40
CA SER A 106 1.99 -2.24 5.59
C SER A 106 1.83 -1.64 4.21
N LEU A 107 0.64 -1.78 3.60
CA LEU A 107 0.39 -1.27 2.26
C LEU A 107 -0.02 0.21 2.24
N LEU A 108 -0.81 0.68 3.21
CA LEU A 108 -1.57 1.94 3.07
C LEU A 108 -1.58 2.88 4.30
N SER A 109 -0.99 2.51 5.44
CA SER A 109 -0.99 3.24 6.74
C SER A 109 -2.21 3.04 7.68
N ARG A 110 -2.01 3.36 8.97
CA ARG A 110 -2.88 3.07 10.14
C ARG A 110 -4.24 3.79 10.17
N GLN A 111 -4.51 4.76 9.29
CA GLN A 111 -5.73 5.59 9.35
C GLN A 111 -6.39 5.91 8.01
N GLY A 112 -6.32 5.03 7.00
CA GLY A 112 -7.24 5.20 5.86
C GLY A 112 -6.95 6.39 4.92
N ARG A 113 -6.14 7.37 5.35
CA ARG A 113 -5.86 8.64 4.70
C ARG A 113 -4.43 8.62 4.19
N ALA A 114 -4.27 8.46 2.89
CA ALA A 114 -2.98 8.53 2.24
C ALA A 114 -2.62 10.00 2.04
N VAL A 115 -1.80 10.59 2.93
CA VAL A 115 -0.95 11.74 2.60
C VAL A 115 0.26 11.72 3.53
N GLY A 116 1.46 11.64 2.94
CA GLY A 116 2.77 12.07 3.46
C GLY A 116 3.13 11.87 4.94
N GLY A 117 4.24 11.17 5.21
CA GLY A 117 4.86 11.09 6.52
C GLY A 117 5.66 9.81 6.73
N SER A 118 6.36 9.69 7.86
CA SER A 118 7.11 8.47 8.24
C SER A 118 6.24 7.21 8.24
N GLU A 119 4.95 7.36 8.55
CA GLU A 119 3.96 6.29 8.64
C GLU A 119 3.34 5.87 7.30
N ALA A 120 3.68 6.54 6.19
CA ALA A 120 3.20 6.20 4.86
C ALA A 120 3.55 4.74 4.51
N GLY A 121 2.56 3.94 4.15
CA GLY A 121 2.74 2.54 3.77
C GLY A 121 3.44 2.37 2.41
N LEU A 122 3.51 1.13 1.94
CA LEU A 122 4.21 0.77 0.71
C LEU A 122 3.60 1.40 -0.56
N LEU A 123 2.28 1.41 -0.72
CA LEU A 123 1.62 1.98 -1.91
C LEU A 123 1.87 3.49 -2.07
N PRO A 124 1.69 4.36 -1.05
CA PRO A 124 1.95 5.78 -1.24
C PRO A 124 3.42 6.06 -1.56
N ARG A 125 4.36 5.32 -0.93
CA ARG A 125 5.80 5.45 -1.23
C ARG A 125 6.13 5.00 -2.66
N LEU A 126 5.52 3.92 -3.15
CA LEU A 126 5.63 3.48 -4.55
C LEU A 126 5.16 4.56 -5.52
N VAL A 127 4.02 5.20 -5.24
CA VAL A 127 3.48 6.26 -6.10
C VAL A 127 4.39 7.48 -6.11
N THR A 128 4.83 7.96 -4.94
CA THR A 128 5.76 9.10 -4.87
C THR A 128 7.07 8.78 -5.59
N SER A 129 7.69 7.62 -5.30
CA SER A 129 8.95 7.20 -5.95
C SER A 129 8.78 7.04 -7.47
N LEU A 130 7.65 6.50 -7.94
CA LEU A 130 7.34 6.37 -9.37
C LEU A 130 7.39 7.73 -10.07
N PHE A 131 6.71 8.75 -9.54
CA PHE A 131 6.69 10.07 -10.17
C PHE A 131 8.04 10.79 -10.04
N THR A 132 8.82 10.55 -8.99
CA THR A 132 10.21 11.01 -8.90
C THR A 132 11.07 10.42 -10.04
N HIS A 133 11.04 9.10 -10.22
CA HIS A 133 11.79 8.44 -11.30
C HIS A 133 11.34 8.90 -12.69
N ILE A 134 10.03 9.12 -12.90
CA ILE A 134 9.50 9.65 -14.16
C ILE A 134 10.02 11.07 -14.43
N ALA A 135 10.09 11.93 -13.41
CA ALA A 135 10.61 13.28 -13.54
C ALA A 135 12.12 13.30 -13.86
N GLU A 136 12.87 12.31 -13.36
CA GLU A 136 14.30 12.16 -13.59
C GLU A 136 14.63 11.55 -14.98
N ASP A 137 13.74 10.71 -15.55
CA ASP A 137 13.93 10.08 -16.88
C ASP A 137 13.60 11.04 -18.04
N SER A 138 14.45 12.07 -18.18
CA SER A 138 14.43 13.06 -19.26
C SER A 138 14.44 12.52 -20.70
N PRO A 139 15.05 11.37 -21.07
CA PRO A 139 15.00 10.87 -22.45
C PRO A 139 13.68 10.19 -22.84
N SER A 140 12.72 10.00 -21.92
CA SER A 140 11.51 9.22 -22.19
C SER A 140 10.23 9.93 -21.74
N SER A 141 9.14 9.72 -22.46
CA SER A 141 7.80 10.12 -21.99
C SER A 141 7.12 8.94 -21.33
N HIS A 142 6.42 9.20 -20.23
CA HIS A 142 5.71 8.19 -19.47
C HIS A 142 4.22 8.47 -19.46
N GLU A 143 3.43 7.42 -19.49
CA GLU A 143 2.00 7.45 -19.27
C GLU A 143 1.67 6.57 -18.06
N VAL A 144 0.90 7.12 -17.12
CA VAL A 144 0.51 6.43 -15.89
C VAL A 144 -1.01 6.36 -15.84
N ASP A 145 -1.54 5.14 -15.93
CA ASP A 145 -2.98 4.88 -15.79
C ASP A 145 -3.23 4.04 -14.54
N VAL A 146 -4.22 4.43 -13.74
CA VAL A 146 -4.51 3.78 -12.47
C VAL A 146 -5.89 3.13 -12.48
N GLY A 147 -5.97 1.96 -11.88
CA GLY A 147 -7.20 1.19 -11.70
C GLY A 147 -7.26 0.64 -10.28
N ALA A 148 -8.47 0.44 -9.75
CA ALA A 148 -8.63 -0.23 -8.48
C ALA A 148 -9.91 -1.08 -8.48
N LEU A 149 -9.81 -2.30 -7.98
CA LEU A 149 -10.94 -3.21 -7.88
C LEU A 149 -10.96 -3.93 -6.54
N GLN A 150 -12.13 -4.46 -6.21
CA GLN A 150 -12.34 -5.31 -5.06
C GLN A 150 -12.82 -6.68 -5.50
N VAL A 151 -12.30 -7.73 -4.85
CA VAL A 151 -12.87 -9.08 -4.95
C VAL A 151 -13.57 -9.39 -3.64
N TYR A 152 -14.89 -9.51 -3.67
CA TYR A 152 -15.72 -9.83 -2.52
C TYR A 152 -16.80 -10.82 -2.91
N ASN A 153 -16.91 -11.93 -2.17
CA ASN A 153 -17.89 -12.98 -2.45
C ASN A 153 -17.90 -13.46 -3.93
N GLU A 154 -16.72 -13.65 -4.52
CA GLU A 154 -16.55 -14.00 -5.95
C GLU A 154 -17.20 -13.00 -6.94
N GLN A 155 -17.47 -11.76 -6.50
CA GLN A 155 -17.76 -10.62 -7.35
C GLN A 155 -16.54 -9.71 -7.46
N VAL A 156 -16.43 -9.04 -8.62
CA VAL A 156 -15.34 -8.12 -8.92
C VAL A 156 -15.96 -6.77 -9.19
N ASP A 157 -15.69 -5.81 -8.33
CA ASP A 157 -16.30 -4.48 -8.40
C ASP A 157 -15.21 -3.43 -8.66
N ASP A 158 -15.47 -2.52 -9.60
CA ASP A 158 -14.59 -1.40 -9.94
C ASP A 158 -14.76 -0.25 -8.95
N LEU A 159 -13.72 -0.04 -8.13
CA LEU A 159 -13.75 0.96 -7.06
C LEU A 159 -13.59 2.40 -7.56
N LEU A 160 -13.21 2.60 -8.82
CA LEU A 160 -13.03 3.93 -9.43
C LEU A 160 -14.16 4.30 -10.38
N HIS A 161 -15.14 3.42 -10.59
CA HIS A 161 -16.29 3.71 -11.45
C HIS A 161 -16.98 5.01 -10.99
N PRO A 162 -17.31 5.94 -11.92
CA PRO A 162 -17.99 7.20 -11.59
C PRO A 162 -19.28 6.98 -10.80
N GLU A 163 -20.03 5.95 -11.19
CA GLU A 163 -21.31 5.58 -10.60
C GLU A 163 -21.21 4.38 -9.63
N HIS A 164 -20.03 4.12 -9.03
CA HIS A 164 -19.83 2.99 -8.10
C HIS A 164 -20.92 2.90 -7.04
N ARG A 165 -21.31 4.03 -6.43
CA ARG A 165 -22.38 4.08 -5.41
C ARG A 165 -23.78 3.75 -5.93
N ALA A 166 -24.00 3.88 -7.25
CA ALA A 166 -25.25 3.50 -7.91
C ALA A 166 -25.20 2.07 -8.48
N GLY A 167 -24.13 1.31 -8.20
CA GLY A 167 -23.94 -0.07 -8.68
C GLY A 167 -23.22 -0.17 -10.03
N GLY A 168 -22.75 0.96 -10.59
CA GLY A 168 -21.95 0.96 -11.81
C GLY A 168 -20.59 0.29 -11.59
N GLY A 169 -20.16 -0.53 -12.54
CA GLY A 169 -18.88 -1.25 -12.45
C GLY A 169 -18.86 -2.45 -11.51
N HIS A 170 -20.02 -2.94 -11.05
CA HIS A 170 -20.12 -4.13 -10.22
C HIS A 170 -20.17 -5.43 -11.04
N GLY A 171 -19.69 -6.53 -10.46
CA GLY A 171 -19.82 -7.87 -11.05
C GLY A 171 -19.04 -8.06 -12.36
N LEU A 172 -17.94 -7.35 -12.54
CA LEU A 172 -17.09 -7.44 -13.73
C LEU A 172 -16.61 -8.87 -13.99
N ALA A 173 -16.50 -9.20 -15.27
CA ALA A 173 -15.94 -10.47 -15.72
C ALA A 173 -14.42 -10.43 -15.59
N VAL A 174 -13.83 -11.61 -15.31
CA VAL A 174 -12.38 -11.81 -15.37
C VAL A 174 -12.10 -12.73 -16.55
N GLN A 175 -11.17 -12.33 -17.41
CA GLN A 175 -10.66 -13.11 -18.52
C GLN A 175 -9.29 -13.69 -18.18
N ASP A 176 -8.79 -14.58 -19.05
CA ASP A 176 -7.50 -15.23 -18.88
C ASP A 176 -6.36 -14.19 -18.91
N GLY A 177 -5.24 -14.45 -18.21
CA GLY A 177 -4.16 -13.47 -18.03
C GLY A 177 -4.48 -12.33 -17.05
N GLY A 178 -5.58 -12.42 -16.30
CA GLY A 178 -5.97 -11.47 -15.27
C GLY A 178 -6.54 -10.15 -15.80
N ILE A 179 -7.07 -10.18 -17.03
CA ILE A 179 -7.73 -9.03 -17.65
C ILE A 179 -9.14 -8.90 -17.09
N VAL A 180 -9.53 -7.69 -16.70
CA VAL A 180 -10.87 -7.35 -16.22
C VAL A 180 -11.48 -6.33 -17.18
N PRO A 181 -12.22 -6.78 -18.22
CA PRO A 181 -12.89 -5.88 -19.14
C PRO A 181 -13.90 -4.99 -18.40
N GLY A 182 -13.98 -3.72 -18.78
CA GLY A 182 -14.88 -2.75 -18.13
C GLY A 182 -14.32 -2.14 -16.85
N LEU A 183 -13.13 -2.53 -16.38
CA LEU A 183 -12.45 -1.82 -15.29
C LEU A 183 -12.07 -0.41 -15.75
N THR A 184 -12.43 0.60 -14.96
CA THR A 184 -12.08 2.00 -15.19
C THR A 184 -10.57 2.21 -15.01
N TRP A 185 -9.94 2.82 -16.02
CA TRP A 185 -8.55 3.28 -16.00
C TRP A 185 -8.52 4.80 -16.09
N LEU A 186 -7.86 5.46 -15.15
CA LEU A 186 -7.77 6.92 -15.08
C LEU A 186 -6.32 7.35 -15.27
N ARG A 187 -6.09 8.25 -16.24
CA ARG A 187 -4.78 8.86 -16.49
C ARG A 187 -4.40 9.78 -15.34
N CYS A 188 -3.15 9.67 -14.87
CA CYS A 188 -2.59 10.51 -13.83
C CYS A 188 -1.28 11.14 -14.29
N GLU A 189 -1.11 12.43 -13.99
CA GLU A 189 0.12 13.18 -14.30
C GLU A 189 0.96 13.46 -13.06
N GLN A 190 0.36 13.32 -11.87
CA GLN A 190 0.97 13.65 -10.59
C GLN A 190 0.70 12.58 -9.52
N ALA A 191 1.59 12.52 -8.53
CA ALA A 191 1.49 11.58 -7.41
C ALA A 191 0.21 11.84 -6.58
N GLU A 192 -0.10 13.10 -6.32
CA GLU A 192 -1.24 13.54 -5.51
C GLU A 192 -2.57 13.08 -6.11
N GLN A 193 -2.71 13.17 -7.43
CA GLN A 193 -3.89 12.69 -8.17
C GLN A 193 -4.06 11.18 -7.98
N THR A 194 -2.96 10.43 -8.15
CA THR A 194 -2.95 8.97 -7.99
C THR A 194 -3.33 8.55 -6.56
N LEU A 195 -2.74 9.20 -5.55
CA LEU A 195 -3.04 8.95 -4.14
C LEU A 195 -4.49 9.32 -3.78
N GLY A 196 -5.01 10.40 -4.36
CA GLY A 196 -6.41 10.81 -4.23
C GLY A 196 -7.37 9.75 -4.78
N LEU A 197 -7.07 9.19 -5.95
CA LEU A 197 -7.86 8.11 -6.54
C LEU A 197 -7.82 6.83 -5.71
N PHE A 198 -6.66 6.42 -5.20
CA PHE A 198 -6.58 5.25 -4.30
C PHE A 198 -7.28 5.48 -2.96
N SER A 199 -7.27 6.72 -2.45
CA SER A 199 -8.05 7.09 -1.27
C SER A 199 -9.56 6.99 -1.54
N ARG A 200 -10.02 7.45 -2.71
CA ARG A 200 -11.42 7.27 -3.16
C ARG A 200 -11.77 5.79 -3.31
N ALA A 201 -10.93 5.00 -3.97
CA ALA A 201 -11.14 3.56 -4.13
C ALA A 201 -11.28 2.86 -2.78
N ARG A 202 -10.44 3.23 -1.80
CA ARG A 202 -10.56 2.70 -0.43
C ARG A 202 -11.87 3.09 0.24
N GLY A 203 -12.32 4.34 0.08
CA GLY A 203 -13.64 4.78 0.57
C GLY A 203 -14.82 4.05 -0.08
N ASN A 204 -14.60 3.48 -1.27
CA ASN A 204 -15.58 2.73 -2.04
C ASN A 204 -15.59 1.21 -1.74
N LEU A 205 -14.62 0.68 -0.98
CA LEU A 205 -14.61 -0.74 -0.57
C LEU A 205 -15.88 -1.07 0.23
N VAL A 206 -16.88 -1.68 -0.42
CA VAL A 206 -18.26 -2.00 0.05
C VAL A 206 -18.85 -1.05 1.13
N TYR A 207 -18.48 0.24 1.08
CA TYR A 207 -19.08 1.38 1.79
C TYR A 207 -18.82 1.50 3.31
N ALA A 208 -17.56 1.84 3.61
CA ALA A 208 -17.03 2.53 4.80
C ALA A 208 -17.07 1.83 6.17
N GLU A 209 -18.22 1.49 6.76
CA GLU A 209 -18.34 0.99 8.14
C GLU A 209 -19.84 0.80 8.45
N THR A 210 -20.50 -0.20 7.86
CA THR A 210 -21.80 -0.61 8.42
C THR A 210 -21.52 -1.25 9.79
N ASN A 211 -21.85 -0.49 10.85
CA ASN A 211 -21.69 -0.80 12.27
C ASN A 211 -21.50 -2.30 12.58
N MET A 212 -20.33 -2.64 13.12
CA MET A 212 -19.88 -3.94 13.66
C MET A 212 -19.17 -4.97 12.75
N ASN A 213 -19.10 -4.83 11.42
CA ASN A 213 -18.37 -5.82 10.59
C ASN A 213 -17.12 -5.22 9.92
N LYS A 214 -15.93 -5.72 10.29
CA LYS A 214 -14.64 -5.38 9.64
C LYS A 214 -14.62 -5.89 8.19
N ALA A 215 -15.19 -5.14 7.24
CA ALA A 215 -15.21 -5.52 5.83
C ALA A 215 -13.81 -5.77 5.23
N SER A 216 -12.76 -5.13 5.77
CA SER A 216 -11.37 -5.33 5.35
C SER A 216 -10.81 -6.75 5.62
N SER A 217 -11.40 -7.51 6.55
CA SER A 217 -11.01 -8.92 6.73
C SER A 217 -11.62 -9.86 5.71
N ARG A 218 -12.57 -9.37 4.91
CA ARG A 218 -13.49 -10.19 4.11
C ARG A 218 -13.40 -9.93 2.60
N SER A 219 -12.77 -8.85 2.18
CA SER A 219 -12.59 -8.52 0.77
C SER A 219 -11.13 -8.32 0.42
N HIS A 220 -10.75 -8.64 -0.81
CA HIS A 220 -9.42 -8.37 -1.35
C HIS A 220 -9.44 -7.05 -2.11
N ALA A 221 -8.55 -6.13 -1.78
CA ALA A 221 -8.38 -4.88 -2.52
C ALA A 221 -7.19 -4.99 -3.47
N VAL A 222 -7.37 -4.65 -4.74
CA VAL A 222 -6.34 -4.71 -5.77
C VAL A 222 -6.16 -3.32 -6.38
N PHE A 223 -5.04 -2.68 -6.08
CA PHE A 223 -4.62 -1.42 -6.68
C PHE A 223 -3.70 -1.71 -7.85
N GLN A 224 -3.92 -1.08 -8.99
CA GLN A 224 -3.16 -1.30 -10.21
C GLN A 224 -2.65 0.02 -10.78
N ILE A 225 -1.40 0.04 -11.20
CA ILE A 225 -0.76 1.13 -11.92
C ILE A 225 -0.19 0.55 -13.21
N ARG A 226 -0.63 1.06 -14.36
CA ARG A 226 -0.03 0.80 -15.66
C ARG A 226 0.95 1.91 -15.94
N ILE A 227 2.20 1.53 -16.21
CA ILE A 227 3.29 2.42 -16.54
C ILE A 227 3.68 2.09 -17.97
N THR A 228 3.45 3.05 -18.86
CA THR A 228 3.89 2.96 -20.25
C THR A 228 5.03 3.94 -20.45
N ARG A 229 6.14 3.47 -21.00
CA ARG A 229 7.31 4.28 -21.30
C ARG A 229 7.55 4.29 -22.80
N HIS A 230 7.65 5.48 -23.36
CA HIS A 230 8.02 5.71 -24.75
C HIS A 230 9.36 6.42 -24.79
N ALA A 231 10.32 5.88 -25.55
CA ALA A 231 11.53 6.63 -25.86
C ALA A 231 11.15 7.92 -26.60
N ARG A 232 11.70 9.08 -26.23
CA ARG A 232 11.46 10.30 -27.01
C ARG A 232 12.23 10.22 -28.33
N PRO A 233 11.64 10.67 -29.45
CA PRO A 233 12.33 10.70 -30.72
C PRO A 233 13.53 11.65 -30.63
N VAL A 234 14.71 11.16 -31.02
CA VAL A 234 15.91 11.99 -31.15
C VAL A 234 15.80 12.71 -32.49
N ALA A 235 15.82 14.05 -32.46
CA ALA A 235 15.81 14.87 -33.67
C ALA A 235 17.01 14.46 -34.55
N SER A 236 16.74 13.69 -35.59
CA SER A 236 17.75 13.30 -36.57
C SER A 236 17.90 14.44 -37.58
N PRO A 237 19.12 14.91 -37.87
CA PRO A 237 19.36 15.93 -38.89
C PRO A 237 19.13 15.31 -40.27
N GLY A 238 17.87 15.30 -40.72
CA GLY A 238 17.46 14.73 -42.00
C GLY A 238 16.02 14.21 -41.98
N GLY A 239 15.06 15.12 -42.20
CA GLY A 239 13.71 14.85 -42.75
C GLY A 239 12.87 13.68 -42.23
N ALA A 240 11.75 14.02 -41.56
CA ALA A 240 10.44 13.34 -41.49
C ALA A 240 10.36 11.85 -41.95
N MET A 241 11.03 10.94 -41.27
CA MET A 241 10.68 9.52 -41.27
C MET A 241 10.04 9.16 -39.94
N ALA A 242 8.93 8.41 -39.98
CA ALA A 242 8.30 7.84 -38.79
C ALA A 242 9.36 7.04 -38.02
N GLN A 243 9.70 7.49 -36.82
CA GLN A 243 10.72 6.82 -36.02
C GLN A 243 10.03 5.67 -35.31
N ARG A 244 10.52 4.44 -35.53
CA ARG A 244 10.12 3.27 -34.72
C ARG A 244 10.66 3.46 -33.32
N LEU A 245 9.78 3.79 -32.38
CA LEU A 245 10.17 3.98 -30.98
C LEU A 245 9.85 2.71 -30.21
N GLU A 246 10.88 2.12 -29.62
CA GLU A 246 10.69 1.05 -28.65
C GLU A 246 9.97 1.62 -27.43
N SER A 247 8.83 1.01 -27.12
CA SER A 247 8.03 1.33 -25.96
C SER A 247 7.96 0.12 -25.03
N THR A 248 7.88 0.38 -23.73
CA THR A 248 7.69 -0.66 -22.73
C THR A 248 6.45 -0.41 -21.92
N CYS A 249 5.81 -1.48 -21.45
CA CYS A 249 4.66 -1.40 -20.56
C CYS A 249 4.85 -2.32 -19.36
N ALA A 250 4.53 -1.83 -18.16
CA ALA A 250 4.48 -2.63 -16.95
C ALA A 250 3.17 -2.38 -16.23
N ARG A 251 2.64 -3.45 -15.62
CA ARG A 251 1.57 -3.35 -14.65
C ARG A 251 2.12 -3.66 -13.26
N LEU A 252 2.04 -2.67 -12.38
CA LEU A 252 2.34 -2.78 -10.96
C LEU A 252 1.03 -3.01 -10.20
N CYS A 253 0.92 -4.14 -9.49
CA CYS A 253 -0.22 -4.47 -8.67
C CYS A 253 0.15 -4.52 -7.19
N VAL A 254 -0.64 -3.85 -6.35
CA VAL A 254 -0.53 -3.92 -4.90
C VAL A 254 -1.84 -4.48 -4.35
N VAL A 255 -1.75 -5.62 -3.68
CA VAL A 255 -2.91 -6.43 -3.31
C VAL A 255 -2.97 -6.61 -1.79
N ASP A 256 -4.04 -6.10 -1.18
CA ASP A 256 -4.38 -6.35 0.22
C ASP A 256 -5.36 -7.52 0.27
N LEU A 257 -4.87 -8.69 0.68
CA LEU A 257 -5.70 -9.89 0.77
C LEU A 257 -6.57 -9.86 2.05
N ALA A 258 -7.69 -10.57 2.01
CA ALA A 258 -8.52 -10.84 3.18
C ALA A 258 -7.76 -11.58 4.30
N GLY A 259 -8.35 -11.66 5.48
CA GLY A 259 -7.80 -12.43 6.60
C GLY A 259 -7.69 -13.92 6.28
N SER A 260 -6.55 -14.53 6.59
CA SER A 260 -6.30 -15.96 6.35
C SER A 260 -6.78 -16.91 7.46
N GLU A 261 -7.40 -16.38 8.52
CA GLU A 261 -7.84 -17.16 9.67
C GLU A 261 -8.95 -18.17 9.34
N ARG A 262 -8.92 -19.33 10.02
CA ARG A 262 -9.91 -20.40 9.80
C ARG A 262 -11.28 -20.06 10.40
N VAL A 263 -12.35 -20.27 9.63
CA VAL A 263 -13.76 -20.04 10.06
C VAL A 263 -14.13 -20.77 11.36
N LYS A 264 -13.54 -21.95 11.63
CA LYS A 264 -13.85 -22.72 12.86
C LYS A 264 -13.55 -21.96 14.16
N LYS A 265 -12.65 -20.98 14.15
CA LYS A 265 -12.29 -20.18 15.34
C LYS A 265 -13.08 -18.87 15.47
N SER A 266 -13.89 -18.49 14.47
CA SER A 266 -14.60 -17.20 14.49
C SER A 266 -15.93 -17.22 15.24
N GLY A 267 -16.47 -18.40 15.58
CA GLY A 267 -17.74 -18.53 16.32
C GLY A 267 -18.98 -18.03 15.55
N VAL A 268 -18.87 -17.92 14.22
CA VAL A 268 -19.89 -17.30 13.36
C VAL A 268 -20.90 -18.34 12.86
N GLU A 269 -22.19 -18.15 13.13
CA GLU A 269 -23.29 -19.00 12.67
C GLU A 269 -24.17 -18.31 11.59
N GLY A 270 -24.95 -19.08 10.83
CA GLY A 270 -25.97 -18.55 9.91
C GLY A 270 -25.44 -17.93 8.60
N VAL A 271 -26.02 -16.80 8.16
CA VAL A 271 -25.68 -16.11 6.90
C VAL A 271 -24.21 -15.67 6.86
N GLN A 272 -23.68 -15.25 8.01
CA GLN A 272 -22.29 -14.87 8.17
C GLN A 272 -21.32 -16.07 8.04
N PHE A 273 -21.78 -17.30 8.30
CA PHE A 273 -20.99 -18.51 8.06
C PHE A 273 -20.87 -18.83 6.57
N LYS A 274 -21.96 -18.65 5.79
CA LYS A 274 -21.94 -18.77 4.33
C LYS A 274 -21.01 -17.73 3.71
N GLU A 275 -21.05 -16.50 4.21
CA GLU A 275 -20.14 -15.41 3.82
C GLU A 275 -18.68 -15.75 4.18
N ALA A 276 -18.39 -16.16 5.42
CA ALA A 276 -17.05 -16.55 5.86
C ALA A 276 -16.50 -17.75 5.05
N THR A 277 -17.37 -18.67 4.62
CA THR A 277 -17.02 -19.78 3.73
C THR A 277 -16.67 -19.27 2.32
N ALA A 278 -17.45 -18.33 1.78
CA ALA A 278 -17.20 -17.74 0.47
C ALA A 278 -15.90 -16.91 0.41
N ILE A 279 -15.56 -16.20 1.49
CA ILE A 279 -14.31 -15.45 1.61
C ILE A 279 -13.11 -16.39 1.66
N ASN A 280 -13.22 -17.47 2.42
CA ASN A 280 -12.19 -18.49 2.47
C ASN A 280 -12.06 -19.25 1.15
N ARG A 281 -13.09 -19.27 0.29
CA ARG A 281 -13.00 -19.89 -1.02
C ARG A 281 -11.88 -19.28 -1.87
N SER A 282 -11.75 -17.96 -1.93
CA SER A 282 -10.72 -17.32 -2.76
C SER A 282 -9.31 -17.56 -2.21
N LEU A 283 -9.13 -17.53 -0.88
CA LEU A 283 -7.84 -17.82 -0.23
C LEU A 283 -7.48 -19.31 -0.26
N LEU A 284 -8.46 -20.20 -0.14
CA LEU A 284 -8.27 -21.65 -0.33
C LEU A 284 -7.86 -21.95 -1.77
N SER A 285 -8.53 -21.33 -2.75
CA SER A 285 -8.18 -21.45 -4.17
C SER A 285 -6.76 -20.94 -4.42
N LEU A 286 -6.39 -19.81 -3.83
CA LEU A 286 -5.02 -19.28 -3.86
C LEU A 286 -4.01 -20.27 -3.26
N GLY A 287 -4.34 -20.90 -2.13
CA GLY A 287 -3.55 -21.97 -1.52
C GLY A 287 -3.36 -23.16 -2.46
N ASN A 288 -4.43 -23.60 -3.11
CA ASN A 288 -4.39 -24.72 -4.08
C ASN A 288 -3.54 -24.38 -5.31
N VAL A 289 -3.65 -23.16 -5.83
CA VAL A 289 -2.83 -22.65 -6.93
C VAL A 289 -1.36 -22.63 -6.56
N VAL A 290 -1.01 -22.04 -5.41
CA VAL A 290 0.39 -22.02 -4.91
C VAL A 290 0.93 -23.44 -4.73
N ASN A 291 0.14 -24.34 -4.16
CA ASN A 291 0.55 -25.74 -3.98
C ASN A 291 0.77 -26.47 -5.32
N ALA A 292 -0.10 -26.23 -6.31
CA ALA A 292 0.03 -26.82 -7.63
C ALA A 292 1.25 -26.30 -8.38
N LEU A 293 1.50 -24.99 -8.31
CA LEU A 293 2.65 -24.34 -8.93
C LEU A 293 3.97 -24.76 -8.27
N ALA A 294 4.03 -24.76 -6.94
CA ALA A 294 5.20 -25.20 -6.18
C ALA A 294 5.55 -26.67 -6.45
N ALA A 295 4.53 -27.52 -6.62
CA ALA A 295 4.71 -28.93 -6.98
C ALA A 295 4.86 -29.17 -8.49
N LYS A 296 4.91 -28.11 -9.32
CA LYS A 296 5.03 -28.16 -10.78
C LYS A 296 4.01 -29.12 -11.43
N LYS A 297 2.76 -29.11 -10.92
CA LYS A 297 1.68 -29.91 -11.49
C LYS A 297 1.34 -29.43 -12.90
N SER A 298 0.95 -30.35 -13.77
CA SER A 298 0.53 -30.03 -15.15
C SER A 298 -0.73 -29.16 -15.19
N HIS A 299 -1.66 -29.38 -14.27
CA HIS A 299 -2.88 -28.60 -14.14
C HIS A 299 -2.82 -27.71 -12.88
N VAL A 300 -2.95 -26.40 -13.09
CA VAL A 300 -3.05 -25.39 -12.02
C VAL A 300 -4.47 -24.83 -11.99
N PRO A 301 -5.20 -24.92 -10.87
CA PRO A 301 -6.61 -24.55 -10.78
C PRO A 301 -6.84 -23.04 -10.64
N LEU A 302 -6.28 -22.24 -11.55
CA LEU A 302 -6.39 -20.77 -11.51
C LEU A 302 -7.83 -20.27 -11.67
N ARG A 303 -8.71 -21.09 -12.25
CA ARG A 303 -10.11 -20.76 -12.56
C ARG A 303 -11.07 -20.91 -11.37
N ASP A 304 -10.62 -21.49 -10.26
CA ASP A 304 -11.48 -21.81 -9.10
C ASP A 304 -12.02 -20.57 -8.37
N SER A 305 -11.32 -19.44 -8.48
CA SER A 305 -11.71 -18.12 -7.96
C SER A 305 -11.37 -16.99 -8.92
N LYS A 306 -12.17 -15.91 -8.92
CA LYS A 306 -11.86 -14.68 -9.67
C LYS A 306 -10.53 -14.05 -9.20
N LEU A 307 -10.20 -14.16 -7.91
CA LEU A 307 -8.93 -13.65 -7.38
C LEU A 307 -7.73 -14.33 -8.05
N THR A 308 -7.74 -15.67 -8.12
CA THR A 308 -6.63 -16.44 -8.72
C THR A 308 -6.53 -16.19 -10.21
N ARG A 309 -7.65 -15.91 -10.91
CA ARG A 309 -7.63 -15.49 -12.31
C ARG A 309 -7.04 -14.09 -12.50
N ILE A 310 -7.36 -13.14 -11.61
CA ILE A 310 -6.75 -11.79 -11.62
C ILE A 310 -5.23 -11.88 -11.39
N LEU A 311 -4.79 -12.84 -10.56
CA LEU A 311 -3.39 -13.08 -10.20
C LEU A 311 -2.66 -14.07 -11.12
N ASP A 312 -3.29 -14.55 -12.20
CA ASP A 312 -2.74 -15.55 -13.13
C ASP A 312 -1.34 -15.13 -13.65
N GLY A 313 -1.23 -13.89 -14.15
CA GLY A 313 0.05 -13.33 -14.58
C GLY A 313 1.06 -13.10 -13.45
N SER A 314 0.60 -13.04 -12.19
CA SER A 314 1.42 -12.74 -11.00
C SER A 314 1.97 -14.01 -10.32
N LEU A 315 1.29 -15.15 -10.39
CA LEU A 315 1.68 -16.38 -9.69
C LEU A 315 2.05 -17.44 -10.72
N GLY A 316 3.31 -17.42 -11.16
CA GLY A 316 3.82 -18.34 -12.18
C GLY A 316 3.99 -17.74 -13.59
N GLY A 317 3.54 -16.50 -13.78
CA GLY A 317 3.58 -15.81 -15.07
C GLY A 317 4.75 -14.82 -15.25
N ASN A 318 4.56 -13.90 -16.20
CA ASN A 318 5.47 -12.80 -16.44
C ASN A 318 5.26 -11.67 -15.42
N CYS A 319 5.85 -11.83 -14.24
CA CYS A 319 5.78 -10.85 -13.17
C CYS A 319 6.91 -11.01 -12.15
N ARG A 320 7.35 -9.89 -11.57
CA ARG A 320 8.12 -9.86 -10.33
C ARG A 320 7.16 -9.84 -9.16
N THR A 321 7.07 -10.97 -8.48
CA THR A 321 6.07 -11.17 -7.44
C THR A 321 6.73 -11.29 -6.07
N VAL A 322 6.24 -10.47 -5.15
CA VAL A 322 6.64 -10.46 -3.75
C VAL A 322 5.43 -10.72 -2.88
N LEU A 323 5.58 -11.64 -1.93
CA LEU A 323 4.62 -11.91 -0.87
C LEU A 323 5.15 -11.35 0.45
N LEU A 324 4.48 -10.33 0.98
CA LEU A 324 4.70 -9.80 2.31
C LEU A 324 3.77 -10.52 3.29
N VAL A 325 4.29 -11.47 4.06
CA VAL A 325 3.52 -12.20 5.08
C VAL A 325 3.56 -11.45 6.42
N CYS A 326 2.40 -10.94 6.83
CA CYS A 326 2.24 -10.18 8.07
C CYS A 326 1.78 -11.09 9.22
N ALA A 327 2.43 -10.99 10.38
CA ALA A 327 2.15 -11.85 11.54
C ALA A 327 2.02 -11.05 12.86
N SER A 328 1.22 -11.58 13.79
CA SER A 328 1.22 -11.13 15.19
C SER A 328 2.29 -11.88 15.99
N PRO A 329 3.00 -11.21 16.92
CA PRO A 329 3.92 -11.86 17.83
C PRO A 329 3.21 -12.64 18.96
N SER A 330 1.88 -12.51 19.14
CA SER A 330 1.16 -13.07 20.29
C SER A 330 0.98 -14.60 20.22
N ALA A 331 1.14 -15.28 21.36
CA ALA A 331 0.84 -16.71 21.54
C ALA A 331 -0.60 -17.09 21.17
N ARG A 332 -1.56 -16.17 21.34
CA ARG A 332 -2.97 -16.40 20.96
C ARG A 332 -3.16 -16.62 19.45
N HIS A 333 -2.23 -16.08 18.67
CA HIS A 333 -2.26 -16.08 17.22
C HIS A 333 -1.21 -17.02 16.61
N ALA A 334 -0.47 -17.76 17.43
CA ALA A 334 0.68 -18.55 17.00
C ALA A 334 0.32 -19.58 15.91
N GLN A 335 -0.82 -20.27 16.05
CA GLN A 335 -1.28 -21.27 15.07
C GLN A 335 -1.59 -20.64 13.69
N GLU A 336 -2.17 -19.44 13.67
CA GLU A 336 -2.46 -18.70 12.44
C GLU A 336 -1.17 -18.12 11.82
N THR A 337 -0.23 -17.68 12.66
CA THR A 337 1.12 -17.29 12.24
C THR A 337 1.86 -18.46 11.58
N VAL A 338 1.82 -19.66 12.17
CA VAL A 338 2.39 -20.88 11.58
C VAL A 338 1.74 -21.19 10.24
N GLY A 339 0.40 -21.19 10.16
CA GLY A 339 -0.31 -21.42 8.90
C GLY A 339 0.05 -20.41 7.81
N SER A 340 0.25 -19.15 8.18
CA SER A 340 0.66 -18.08 7.27
C SER A 340 2.09 -18.28 6.76
N PHE A 341 3.01 -18.64 7.65
CA PHE A 341 4.41 -18.91 7.30
C PHE A 341 4.59 -20.20 6.49
N GLU A 342 3.78 -21.23 6.73
CA GLU A 342 3.75 -22.42 5.88
C GLU A 342 3.29 -22.12 4.46
N PHE A 343 2.23 -21.31 4.30
CA PHE A 343 1.79 -20.85 2.99
C PHE A 343 2.90 -20.07 2.30
N ALA A 344 3.54 -19.14 3.02
CA ALA A 344 4.62 -18.32 2.51
C ALA A 344 5.84 -19.16 2.10
N SER A 345 6.21 -20.18 2.89
CA SER A 345 7.30 -21.11 2.56
C SER A 345 7.01 -21.89 1.27
N ARG A 346 5.77 -22.33 1.05
CA ARG A 346 5.37 -22.97 -0.22
C ARG A 346 5.38 -21.98 -1.38
N ALA A 347 4.98 -20.74 -1.16
CA ALA A 347 5.01 -19.70 -2.19
C ALA A 347 6.44 -19.44 -2.71
N MET A 348 7.47 -19.53 -1.85
CA MET A 348 8.87 -19.41 -2.29
C MET A 348 9.24 -20.44 -3.36
N CYS A 349 8.60 -21.60 -3.41
CA CYS A 349 8.89 -22.63 -4.41
C CYS A 349 8.23 -22.35 -5.78
N VAL A 350 7.43 -21.30 -5.91
CA VAL A 350 6.78 -20.92 -7.18
C VAL A 350 7.76 -20.15 -8.06
N GLU A 351 8.07 -20.70 -9.22
CA GLU A 351 8.91 -20.07 -10.24
C GLU A 351 8.14 -18.96 -10.98
N VAL A 352 8.80 -17.85 -11.30
CA VAL A 352 8.24 -16.73 -12.08
C VAL A 352 9.15 -16.40 -13.26
N ASN A 353 8.55 -16.04 -14.38
CA ASN A 353 9.26 -15.79 -15.63
C ASN A 353 9.20 -14.31 -16.02
N ALA A 354 9.86 -13.48 -15.24
CA ALA A 354 9.86 -12.03 -15.41
C ALA A 354 10.61 -11.62 -16.69
N ARG A 355 9.91 -10.92 -17.58
CA ARG A 355 10.34 -10.46 -18.90
C ARG A 355 9.88 -9.03 -19.13
N VAL A 356 10.69 -8.28 -19.87
CA VAL A 356 10.35 -6.91 -20.27
C VAL A 356 9.30 -6.97 -21.38
N ASN A 357 8.15 -6.34 -21.16
CA ASN A 357 7.12 -6.21 -22.19
C ASN A 357 7.51 -5.05 -23.12
N ARG A 358 8.02 -5.38 -24.32
CA ARG A 358 8.36 -4.41 -25.35
C ARG A 358 7.35 -4.48 -26.48
N TYR A 359 7.05 -3.32 -27.05
CA TYR A 359 6.31 -3.20 -28.30
C TYR A 359 6.80 -1.98 -29.07
N VAL A 360 6.60 -1.99 -30.38
CA VAL A 360 7.02 -0.90 -31.26
C VAL A 360 5.82 -0.01 -31.53
N VAL A 361 6.01 1.29 -31.39
CA VAL A 361 5.02 2.30 -31.76
C VAL A 361 5.60 3.11 -32.92
N ASP A 362 4.82 3.25 -33.99
CA ASP A 362 5.14 4.18 -35.06
C ASP A 362 4.76 5.59 -34.60
N ALA A 363 5.75 6.46 -34.38
CA ALA A 363 5.52 7.82 -33.95
C ALA A 363 5.66 8.81 -35.12
N GLU A 364 4.60 9.59 -35.35
CA GLU A 364 4.69 10.76 -36.23
C GLU A 364 5.48 11.89 -35.54
N PRO A 365 6.37 12.59 -36.25
CA PRO A 365 7.17 13.66 -35.66
C PRO A 365 6.28 14.84 -35.23
N LYS A 366 6.02 14.99 -33.93
CA LYS A 366 5.44 16.22 -33.37
C LYS A 366 6.47 17.35 -33.44
N ALA A 367 6.09 18.45 -34.09
CA ALA A 367 6.91 19.67 -34.16
C ALA A 367 7.26 20.18 -32.75
N PRO A 368 8.46 20.76 -32.56
CA PRO A 368 8.90 21.23 -31.25
C PRO A 368 7.96 22.32 -30.71
N PRO A 369 7.70 22.38 -29.39
CA PRO A 369 6.93 23.46 -28.80
C PRO A 369 7.68 24.78 -29.02
N GLY A 370 7.07 25.69 -29.79
CA GLY A 370 7.59 27.03 -30.01
C GLY A 370 7.87 27.72 -28.68
N ARG A 371 9.06 28.33 -28.58
CA ARG A 371 9.47 29.17 -27.46
C ARG A 371 8.34 30.15 -27.12
N ARG A 372 7.89 30.17 -25.86
CA ARG A 372 7.02 31.21 -25.30
C ARG A 372 7.61 32.58 -25.64
N ALA A 373 6.95 33.31 -26.52
CA ALA A 373 7.20 34.73 -26.71
C ALA A 373 6.57 35.49 -25.52
N ARG A 374 7.38 36.33 -24.86
CA ARG A 374 6.93 37.35 -23.89
C ARG A 374 5.79 38.18 -24.50
N PRO A 375 4.77 38.58 -23.74
CA PRO A 375 3.81 39.56 -24.23
C PRO A 375 4.51 40.92 -24.38
N PRO A 376 4.39 41.62 -25.52
CA PRO A 376 4.74 43.02 -25.56
C PRO A 376 3.62 43.83 -24.90
N SER A 377 4.05 44.69 -23.98
CA SER A 377 3.30 45.71 -23.29
C SER A 377 2.44 46.56 -24.22
N ALA A 378 1.23 46.84 -23.74
CA ALA A 378 0.32 47.86 -24.25
C ALA A 378 1.05 49.18 -24.46
N HIS A 379 1.04 49.70 -25.68
CA HIS A 379 0.88 51.12 -25.96
C HIS A 379 0.59 51.29 -27.46
N ARG A 380 -0.39 52.17 -27.72
CA ARG A 380 -0.59 52.90 -28.99
C ARG A 380 -1.48 52.23 -30.05
N ALA A 381 -2.78 52.39 -29.86
CA ALA A 381 -3.75 52.47 -30.96
C ALA A 381 -4.72 53.63 -30.67
N LEU A 382 -4.28 54.84 -31.01
CA LEU A 382 -5.17 55.96 -31.30
C LEU A 382 -4.92 56.33 -32.77
N SER A 383 -6.02 56.64 -33.45
CA SER A 383 -6.10 57.19 -34.80
C SER A 383 -6.06 56.18 -35.95
N ARG A 384 -7.26 55.75 -36.38
CA ARG A 384 -7.70 55.88 -37.78
C ARG A 384 -9.19 55.62 -37.93
N GLU A 385 -9.89 56.63 -38.43
CA GLU A 385 -11.30 56.61 -38.80
C GLU A 385 -11.60 55.61 -39.93
N PRO A 386 -12.85 55.11 -40.05
CA PRO A 386 -13.26 54.22 -41.12
C PRO A 386 -13.72 55.01 -42.36
N ALA A 387 -13.26 54.58 -43.53
CA ALA A 387 -13.88 54.90 -44.80
C ALA A 387 -14.93 53.82 -45.14
N THR A 388 -16.14 54.26 -45.43
CA THR A 388 -17.21 53.45 -46.02
C THR A 388 -16.85 53.01 -47.45
N PRO A 389 -17.44 51.92 -47.94
CA PRO A 389 -18.55 52.17 -48.86
C PRO A 389 -19.78 51.27 -48.64
N SER A 390 -20.92 51.93 -48.80
CA SER A 390 -22.22 51.43 -49.26
C SER A 390 -22.22 50.04 -49.91
N SER A 391 -23.07 49.13 -49.38
CA SER A 391 -24.24 48.64 -50.11
C SER A 391 -25.22 47.95 -49.16
N ARG A 392 -26.51 48.28 -49.37
CA ARG A 392 -27.74 47.68 -48.86
C ARG A 392 -27.62 46.22 -48.41
N GLU A 393 -28.03 45.95 -47.17
CA GLU A 393 -28.85 44.80 -46.82
C GLU A 393 -29.57 45.08 -45.49
N VAL A 394 -30.90 44.94 -45.52
CA VAL A 394 -31.79 44.97 -44.37
C VAL A 394 -31.65 43.61 -43.71
N GLY A 395 -31.07 43.55 -42.51
CA GLY A 395 -30.80 42.31 -41.78
C GLY A 395 -31.33 42.38 -40.36
N VAL A 396 -32.24 41.45 -40.06
CA VAL A 396 -32.94 41.26 -38.79
C VAL A 396 -31.93 41.02 -37.66
N GLU A 397 -31.98 41.84 -36.59
CA GLU A 397 -31.34 41.50 -35.31
C GLU A 397 -32.02 40.23 -34.78
N THR A 398 -31.32 39.10 -34.86
CA THR A 398 -31.88 37.80 -34.49
C THR A 398 -31.79 37.58 -32.98
N GLU A 399 -32.82 36.99 -32.38
CA GLU A 399 -32.90 36.58 -30.97
C GLU A 399 -31.65 35.80 -30.48
N ALA A 400 -30.91 35.18 -31.41
CA ALA A 400 -29.66 34.47 -31.17
C ALA A 400 -28.50 35.35 -30.66
N ASP A 401 -28.42 36.63 -31.07
CA ASP A 401 -27.36 37.53 -30.62
C ASP A 401 -27.61 38.01 -29.19
N GLU A 402 -28.87 38.28 -28.84
CA GLU A 402 -29.25 38.58 -27.45
C GLU A 402 -29.05 37.37 -26.51
N GLU A 403 -29.31 36.15 -26.99
CA GLU A 403 -29.10 34.93 -26.21
C GLU A 403 -27.60 34.66 -25.99
N ALA A 404 -26.76 34.94 -26.99
CA ALA A 404 -25.31 34.85 -26.87
C ALA A 404 -24.74 35.85 -25.85
N GLU A 405 -25.23 37.10 -25.85
CA GLU A 405 -24.83 38.11 -24.85
C GLU A 405 -25.27 37.73 -23.43
N ARG A 406 -26.47 37.16 -23.27
CA ARG A 406 -26.97 36.67 -21.96
C ARG A 406 -26.15 35.50 -21.43
N GLU A 407 -25.79 34.53 -22.28
CA GLU A 407 -24.94 33.41 -21.86
C GLU A 407 -23.51 33.86 -21.56
N GLN A 408 -22.97 34.82 -22.34
CA GLN A 408 -21.66 35.40 -22.04
C GLN A 408 -21.64 36.16 -20.70
N ALA A 409 -22.72 36.88 -20.36
CA ALA A 409 -22.87 37.52 -19.07
C ALA A 409 -22.98 36.49 -17.92
N ARG A 410 -23.72 35.39 -18.13
CA ARG A 410 -23.84 34.29 -17.16
C ARG A 410 -22.49 33.63 -16.87
N LEU A 411 -21.73 33.30 -17.92
CA LEU A 411 -20.41 32.69 -17.79
C LEU A 411 -19.40 33.60 -17.08
N ARG A 412 -19.47 34.91 -17.30
CA ARG A 412 -18.65 35.88 -16.55
C ARG A 412 -19.00 35.91 -15.06
N GLY A 413 -20.28 35.83 -14.71
CA GLY A 413 -20.72 35.73 -13.32
C GLY A 413 -20.15 34.49 -12.62
N VAL A 414 -20.26 33.32 -13.27
CA VAL A 414 -19.71 32.06 -12.74
C VAL A 414 -18.19 32.13 -12.57
N LEU A 415 -17.48 32.81 -13.48
CA LEU A 415 -16.03 32.97 -13.38
C LEU A 415 -15.64 33.81 -12.16
N VAL A 416 -16.34 34.92 -11.90
CA VAL A 416 -16.12 35.79 -10.74
C VAL A 416 -16.37 35.02 -9.43
N ASP A 417 -17.47 34.26 -9.35
CA ASP A 417 -17.78 33.44 -8.17
C ASP A 417 -16.72 32.35 -7.92
N ALA A 418 -16.18 31.77 -9.00
CA ALA A 418 -15.10 30.79 -8.92
C ALA A 418 -13.79 31.42 -8.46
N GLU A 419 -13.45 32.62 -8.94
CA GLU A 419 -12.26 33.37 -8.51
C GLU A 419 -12.34 33.76 -7.02
N GLU A 420 -13.48 34.25 -6.55
CA GLU A 420 -13.71 34.55 -5.13
C GLU A 420 -13.59 33.29 -4.26
N SER A 421 -14.19 32.18 -4.71
CA SER A 421 -14.08 30.89 -4.02
C SER A 421 -12.63 30.43 -3.94
N CYS A 422 -11.86 30.58 -5.03
CA CYS A 422 -10.46 30.20 -5.09
C CYS A 422 -9.57 31.08 -4.20
N CYS A 423 -9.93 32.35 -3.98
CA CYS A 423 -9.28 33.24 -3.03
C CYS A 423 -9.52 32.77 -1.59
N ARG A 424 -10.78 32.49 -1.22
CA ARG A 424 -11.15 31.97 0.11
C ARG A 424 -10.44 30.65 0.42
N TRP A 425 -10.38 29.73 -0.56
CA TRP A 425 -9.66 28.47 -0.40
C TRP A 425 -8.17 28.66 -0.15
N ARG A 426 -7.53 29.61 -0.83
CA ARG A 426 -6.12 29.96 -0.59
C ARG A 426 -5.88 30.49 0.82
N GLU A 427 -6.70 31.42 1.28
CA GLU A 427 -6.60 31.95 2.66
C GLU A 427 -6.79 30.84 3.71
N THR A 428 -7.75 29.93 3.52
CA THR A 428 -7.89 28.77 4.41
C THR A 428 -6.72 27.80 4.35
N ALA A 429 -6.09 27.62 3.18
CA ALA A 429 -4.93 26.75 3.05
C ALA A 429 -3.72 27.32 3.80
N GLU A 430 -3.45 28.61 3.65
CA GLU A 430 -2.39 29.31 4.39
C GLU A 430 -2.63 29.27 5.92
N ALA A 431 -3.88 29.46 6.36
CA ALA A 431 -4.23 29.34 7.77
C ALA A 431 -4.03 27.93 8.33
N LEU A 432 -4.34 26.90 7.54
CA LEU A 432 -4.13 25.49 7.90
C LEU A 432 -2.65 25.11 7.94
N GLU A 433 -1.84 25.61 7.00
CA GLU A 433 -0.38 25.42 7.02
C GLU A 433 0.23 26.01 8.29
N LEU A 434 -0.15 27.23 8.66
CA LEU A 434 0.32 27.87 9.89
C LEU A 434 -0.10 27.07 11.15
N ALA A 435 -1.32 26.53 11.17
CA ALA A 435 -1.80 25.68 12.26
C ALA A 435 -1.04 24.34 12.33
N LEU A 436 -0.71 23.76 11.19
CA LEU A 436 0.06 22.52 11.08
C LEU A 436 1.48 22.71 11.62
N ASP A 437 2.13 23.82 11.28
CA ASP A 437 3.48 24.11 11.75
C ASP A 437 3.52 24.38 13.26
N ARG A 438 2.50 25.05 13.82
CA ARG A 438 2.34 25.18 15.27
C ARG A 438 2.18 23.81 15.95
N ALA A 439 1.33 22.94 15.40
CA ALA A 439 1.12 21.60 15.93
C ALA A 439 2.39 20.73 15.85
N ARG A 440 3.20 20.89 14.80
CA ARG A 440 4.51 20.20 14.66
C ARG A 440 5.50 20.65 15.73
N MET A 441 5.60 21.96 15.97
CA MET A 441 6.45 22.49 17.04
C MET A 441 6.03 21.96 18.41
N GLU A 442 4.73 21.99 18.73
CA GLU A 442 4.22 21.43 19.99
C GLU A 442 4.49 19.92 20.13
N ALA A 443 4.40 19.16 19.04
CA ALA A 443 4.68 17.73 19.05
C ALA A 443 6.17 17.44 19.31
N GLU A 444 7.07 18.24 18.74
CA GLU A 444 8.51 18.12 18.96
C GLU A 444 8.88 18.47 20.41
N ASP A 445 8.29 19.54 20.96
CA ASP A 445 8.47 19.91 22.37
C ASP A 445 8.01 18.79 23.31
N ARG A 446 6.84 18.17 23.03
CA ARG A 446 6.34 17.02 23.80
C ARG A 446 7.26 15.80 23.67
N ARG A 447 7.83 15.57 22.49
CA ARG A 447 8.78 14.47 22.25
C ARG A 447 10.07 14.67 23.04
N GLN A 448 10.61 15.88 23.07
CA GLN A 448 11.79 16.23 23.85
C GLN A 448 11.54 16.11 25.35
N ALA A 449 10.38 16.57 25.82
CA ALA A 449 9.95 16.40 27.22
C ALA A 449 9.82 14.91 27.60
N ALA A 450 9.21 14.09 26.75
CA ALA A 450 9.10 12.65 26.97
C ALA A 450 10.47 11.96 27.00
N ALA A 451 11.40 12.34 26.11
CA ALA A 451 12.76 11.81 26.12
C ALA A 451 13.53 12.22 27.40
N ALA A 452 13.34 13.44 27.90
CA ALA A 452 13.92 13.88 29.17
C ALA A 452 13.34 13.12 30.38
N ALA A 453 12.03 12.86 30.38
CA ALA A 453 11.37 12.05 31.39
C ALA A 453 11.87 10.60 31.38
N ALA A 454 12.05 10.00 30.21
CA ALA A 454 12.60 8.65 30.06
C ALA A 454 14.02 8.52 30.64
N ARG A 455 14.91 9.46 30.30
CA ARG A 455 16.28 9.50 30.87
C ARG A 455 16.27 9.64 32.39
N THR A 456 15.33 10.42 32.93
CA THR A 456 15.17 10.57 34.37
C THR A 456 14.70 9.27 35.00
N ALA A 457 13.70 8.60 34.42
CA ALA A 457 13.19 7.32 34.88
C ALA A 457 14.26 6.21 34.88
N GLU A 458 15.13 6.16 33.87
CA GLU A 458 16.27 5.23 33.83
C GLU A 458 17.24 5.44 35.00
N ARG A 459 17.57 6.70 35.32
CA ARG A 459 18.42 7.01 36.49
C ARG A 459 17.77 6.55 37.80
N TRP A 460 16.46 6.78 37.95
CA TRP A 460 15.72 6.30 39.12
C TRP A 460 15.70 4.78 39.22
N ARG A 461 15.53 4.06 38.10
CA ARG A 461 15.58 2.59 38.09
C ARG A 461 16.96 2.07 38.50
N ALA A 462 18.03 2.62 37.91
CA ALA A 462 19.39 2.24 38.26
C ALA A 462 19.70 2.50 39.74
N SER A 463 19.27 3.65 40.28
CA SER A 463 19.42 3.96 41.70
C SER A 463 18.62 3.02 42.61
N ALA A 464 17.41 2.63 42.21
CA ALA A 464 16.58 1.70 42.98
C ALA A 464 17.15 0.27 42.96
N GLU A 465 17.76 -0.14 41.85
CA GLU A 465 18.44 -1.44 41.72
C GLU A 465 19.69 -1.50 42.61
N ALA A 466 20.54 -0.47 42.57
CA ALA A 466 21.69 -0.35 43.46
C ALA A 466 21.30 -0.41 44.96
N ALA A 467 20.22 0.30 45.35
CA ALA A 467 19.73 0.27 46.72
C ALA A 467 19.18 -1.11 47.14
N ARG A 468 18.60 -1.87 46.21
CA ARG A 468 18.14 -3.25 46.46
C ARG A 468 19.32 -4.20 46.65
N GLU A 469 20.36 -4.09 45.84
CA GLU A 469 21.58 -4.88 45.99
C GLU A 469 22.28 -4.59 47.33
N GLU A 470 22.39 -3.33 47.70
CA GLU A 470 22.95 -2.92 49.00
C GLU A 470 22.14 -3.50 50.17
N SER A 471 20.81 -3.38 50.11
CA SER A 471 19.90 -3.93 51.13
C SER A 471 20.00 -5.46 51.23
N ALA A 472 20.12 -6.15 50.10
CA ALA A 472 20.32 -7.60 50.06
C ALA A 472 21.67 -8.00 50.69
N GLY A 473 22.74 -7.25 50.41
CA GLY A 473 24.05 -7.47 51.01
C GLY A 473 24.10 -7.18 52.51
N VAL A 474 23.33 -6.22 53.01
CA VAL A 474 23.16 -5.98 54.46
C VAL A 474 22.41 -7.14 55.11
N ARG A 475 21.33 -7.62 54.49
CA ARG A 475 20.54 -8.74 55.03
C ARG A 475 21.37 -10.01 55.15
N LEU A 476 22.16 -10.33 54.13
CA LEU A 476 23.00 -11.53 54.10
C LEU A 476 24.08 -11.50 55.18
N ARG A 477 24.70 -10.32 55.43
CA ARG A 477 25.65 -10.14 56.54
C ARG A 477 25.00 -10.31 57.91
N LEU A 478 23.76 -9.85 58.07
CA LEU A 478 23.01 -10.03 59.32
C LEU A 478 22.64 -11.50 59.56
N GLU A 479 22.24 -12.23 58.51
CA GLU A 479 21.98 -13.68 58.55
C GLU A 479 23.25 -14.46 58.93
N GLU A 480 24.42 -14.10 58.37
CA GLU A 480 25.70 -14.72 58.77
C GLU A 480 26.10 -14.43 60.22
N GLN A 481 25.91 -13.19 60.69
CA GLN A 481 26.22 -12.82 62.08
C GLN A 481 25.32 -13.53 63.08
N THR A 482 24.02 -13.61 62.79
CA THR A 482 23.06 -14.33 63.64
C THR A 482 23.33 -15.83 63.68
N ALA A 483 23.68 -16.45 62.55
CA ALA A 483 24.09 -17.86 62.50
C ALA A 483 25.39 -18.13 63.31
N ARG A 484 26.38 -17.23 63.22
CA ARG A 484 27.62 -17.33 64.01
C ARG A 484 27.36 -17.17 65.52
N ALA A 485 26.48 -16.25 65.90
CA ALA A 485 26.09 -16.06 67.30
C ALA A 485 25.40 -17.32 67.86
N ALA A 486 24.45 -17.90 67.11
CA ALA A 486 23.77 -19.13 67.50
C ALA A 486 24.74 -20.31 67.68
N GLN A 487 25.70 -20.50 66.76
CA GLN A 487 26.73 -21.54 66.89
C GLN A 487 27.68 -21.32 68.08
N ALA A 488 27.92 -20.07 68.48
CA ALA A 488 28.75 -19.76 69.63
C ALA A 488 28.02 -20.05 70.96
N GLU A 489 26.72 -19.77 71.03
CA GLU A 489 25.88 -20.14 72.17
C GLU A 489 25.76 -21.66 72.33
N GLU A 490 25.58 -22.40 71.24
CA GLU A 490 25.50 -23.86 71.24
C GLU A 490 26.81 -24.54 71.68
N ARG A 491 27.97 -23.88 71.50
CA ARG A 491 29.27 -24.37 71.99
C ARG A 491 29.56 -24.01 73.45
N ALA A 492 28.83 -23.06 74.01
CA ALA A 492 29.00 -22.58 75.37
C ALA A 492 28.04 -23.27 76.37
N ALA A 493 26.95 -23.86 75.88
CA ALA A 493 26.06 -24.78 76.59
C ALA A 493 26.63 -26.21 76.58
#